data_AF-A0A2C3ULS5-F1
#
_entry.id   AF-A0A2C3ULS5-F1
#
_cell.length_a   1.000
_cell.length_b   1.000
_cell.length_c   1.000
_cell.angle_alpha   90.00
_cell.angle_beta   90.00
_cell.angle_gamma   90.00
#
_symmetry.space_group_name_H-M   'P 1'
#
loop_
_entity.id
_entity.type
_entity.pdbx_description
1 polymer ?
#
loop_
_entity_poly.entity_id
_entity_poly.type
_entity_poly.pdbx_seq_one_letter_code
_entity_poly.pdbx_strand_id
1 'polypeptide(L)'
;MNKLNQAITEKNIVGLRNLLKAYITGDPADSDATIKNSLQKIYANGIDVWQPYDGKELNMSSNTWNEDYFVDLQVDLRMNFSKERYLHMLEVGKKVYGVSVVASPTLPTQTVRTSTSNQQYMKVDNKKKSKALVWGIAALGAFILGIVLIKMIKTNS
;
A
#
# COMPACT_ATOMS: atom_id res chain seq x y z
N MET A 1 21.64 -9.35 21.38
CA MET A 1 21.30 -8.24 20.45
C MET A 1 20.22 -8.74 19.50
N ASN A 2 19.19 -7.94 19.16
CA ASN A 2 18.22 -8.40 18.15
C ASN A 2 18.87 -8.40 16.75
N LYS A 3 18.35 -9.21 15.82
CA LYS A 3 18.93 -9.39 14.48
C LYS A 3 19.04 -8.08 13.68
N LEU A 4 18.06 -7.18 13.83
CA LEU A 4 18.06 -5.86 13.19
C LEU A 4 19.24 -5.00 13.67
N ASN A 5 19.41 -4.87 14.99
CA ASN A 5 20.49 -4.07 15.57
C ASN A 5 21.86 -4.64 15.20
N GLN A 6 21.99 -5.96 15.20
CA GLN A 6 23.20 -6.63 14.75
C GLN A 6 23.51 -6.26 13.29
N ALA A 7 22.55 -6.42 12.37
CA ALA A 7 22.75 -6.09 10.97
C ALA A 7 23.03 -4.59 10.73
N ILE A 8 22.47 -3.69 11.54
CA ILE A 8 22.80 -2.26 11.51
C ILE A 8 24.24 -2.02 11.95
N THR A 9 24.66 -2.59 13.08
CA THR A 9 26.03 -2.43 13.62
C THR A 9 27.07 -2.97 12.65
N GLU A 10 26.80 -4.12 12.03
CA GLU A 10 27.68 -4.74 11.04
C GLU A 10 27.59 -4.10 9.64
N LYS A 11 26.69 -3.13 9.43
CA LYS A 11 26.32 -2.58 8.11
C LYS A 11 26.04 -3.67 7.07
N ASN A 12 25.43 -4.78 7.51
CA ASN A 12 25.14 -5.93 6.68
C ASN A 12 23.89 -5.66 5.82
N ILE A 13 24.09 -5.04 4.67
CA ILE A 13 23.02 -4.64 3.74
C ILE A 13 22.16 -5.83 3.32
N VAL A 14 22.78 -6.99 3.03
CA VAL A 14 22.06 -8.21 2.65
C VAL A 14 21.16 -8.68 3.81
N GLY A 15 21.67 -8.67 5.03
CA GLY A 15 20.91 -8.99 6.24
C GLY A 15 19.73 -8.06 6.46
N LEU A 16 19.93 -6.75 6.30
CA LEU A 16 18.85 -5.75 6.43
C LEU A 16 17.75 -5.95 5.38
N ARG A 17 18.13 -6.17 4.12
CA ARG A 17 17.17 -6.47 3.04
C ARG A 17 16.36 -7.73 3.36
N ASN A 18 17.02 -8.78 3.84
CA ASN A 18 16.34 -10.03 4.19
C ASN A 18 15.39 -9.86 5.38
N LEU A 19 15.76 -9.07 6.39
CA LEU A 19 14.88 -8.75 7.51
C LEU A 19 13.65 -7.97 7.07
N LEU A 20 13.83 -6.93 6.24
CA LEU A 20 12.71 -6.15 5.70
C LEU A 20 11.76 -7.02 4.86
N LYS A 21 12.29 -7.89 3.98
CA LYS A 21 11.48 -8.90 3.25
C LYS A 21 10.70 -9.82 4.19
N ALA A 22 11.33 -10.27 5.28
CA ALA A 22 10.67 -11.12 6.26
C ALA A 22 9.56 -10.36 7.01
N TYR A 23 9.79 -9.10 7.39
CA TYR A 23 8.79 -8.28 8.08
C TYR A 23 7.56 -8.03 7.21
N ILE A 24 7.73 -7.61 5.96
CA ILE A 24 6.59 -7.37 5.06
C ILE A 24 5.86 -8.67 4.67
N THR A 25 6.53 -9.81 4.69
CA THR A 25 5.88 -11.11 4.47
C THR A 25 5.06 -11.55 5.70
N GLY A 26 5.58 -11.29 6.91
CA GLY A 26 4.94 -11.68 8.16
C GLY A 26 3.77 -10.78 8.57
N ASP A 27 3.88 -9.48 8.34
CA ASP A 27 2.82 -8.49 8.57
C ASP A 27 2.76 -7.49 7.41
N PRO A 28 2.08 -7.86 6.31
CA PRO A 28 1.96 -7.01 5.11
C PRO A 28 1.32 -5.64 5.37
N ALA A 29 0.51 -5.52 6.42
CA ALA A 29 -0.18 -4.28 6.76
C ALA A 29 0.66 -3.36 7.66
N ASP A 30 1.81 -3.83 8.19
CA ASP A 30 2.62 -3.15 9.21
C ASP A 30 1.78 -2.74 10.43
N SER A 31 0.97 -3.68 10.90
CA SER A 31 -0.04 -3.52 11.95
C SER A 31 0.56 -3.03 13.27
N ASP A 32 1.79 -3.42 13.59
CA ASP A 32 2.52 -3.02 14.79
C ASP A 32 3.60 -1.93 14.53
N ALA A 33 3.64 -1.38 13.32
CA ALA A 33 4.65 -0.43 12.84
C ALA A 33 6.11 -0.95 12.88
N THR A 34 6.34 -2.27 12.92
CA THR A 34 7.68 -2.89 12.89
C THR A 34 8.49 -2.45 11.68
N ILE A 35 7.90 -2.43 10.48
CA ILE A 35 8.57 -2.04 9.24
C ILE A 35 8.93 -0.56 9.30
N LYS A 36 7.97 0.30 9.66
CA LYS A 36 8.20 1.75 9.82
C LYS A 36 9.35 2.03 10.79
N ASN A 37 9.32 1.43 11.98
CA ASN A 37 10.34 1.63 13.01
C ASN A 37 11.71 1.10 12.58
N SER A 38 11.73 -0.04 11.87
CA SER A 38 12.97 -0.62 11.34
C SER A 38 13.63 0.28 10.29
N LEU A 39 12.85 0.79 9.32
CA LEU A 39 13.34 1.72 8.30
C LEU A 39 13.87 3.02 8.92
N GLN A 40 13.15 3.59 9.89
CA GLN A 40 13.60 4.78 10.62
C GLN A 40 14.97 4.54 11.29
N LYS A 41 15.14 3.38 11.94
CA LYS A 41 16.40 3.03 12.61
C LYS A 41 17.55 2.84 11.62
N ILE A 42 17.30 2.20 10.48
CA ILE A 42 18.28 2.02 9.40
C ILE A 42 18.75 3.39 8.88
N TYR A 43 17.82 4.29 8.57
CA TYR A 43 18.14 5.63 8.07
C TYR A 43 18.86 6.51 9.10
N ALA A 44 18.49 6.42 10.37
CA ALA A 44 19.19 7.14 11.45
C ALA A 44 20.67 6.73 11.57
N ASN A 45 21.05 5.56 11.06
CA ASN A 45 22.43 5.09 11.01
C ASN A 45 23.12 5.37 9.65
N GLY A 46 22.49 6.15 8.76
CA GLY A 46 23.05 6.53 7.47
C GLY A 46 23.20 5.36 6.49
N ILE A 47 22.41 4.30 6.65
CA ILE A 47 22.48 3.12 5.80
C ILE A 47 21.43 3.24 4.69
N ASP A 48 21.87 3.17 3.43
CA ASP A 48 20.99 3.00 2.27
C ASP A 48 20.91 1.52 1.89
N VAL A 49 19.70 0.96 1.96
CA VAL A 49 19.43 -0.45 1.65
C VAL A 49 18.86 -0.64 0.25
N TRP A 50 18.52 0.43 -0.46
CA TRP A 50 17.76 0.31 -1.71
C TRP A 50 18.66 -0.01 -2.89
N GLN A 51 18.16 -0.84 -3.80
CA GLN A 51 18.74 -0.96 -5.13
C GLN A 51 18.10 0.07 -6.06
N PRO A 52 18.78 0.47 -7.15
CA PRO A 52 18.14 1.21 -8.23
C PRO A 52 16.92 0.43 -8.74
N TYR A 53 15.83 1.14 -9.02
CA TYR A 53 14.65 0.54 -9.63
C TYR A 53 14.97 0.03 -11.03
N ASP A 54 14.52 -1.19 -11.33
CA ASP A 54 14.76 -1.86 -12.61
C ASP A 54 13.78 -1.44 -13.73
N GLY A 55 12.78 -0.62 -13.42
CA GLY A 55 11.82 -0.12 -14.40
C GLY A 55 10.69 -1.08 -14.78
N LYS A 56 10.63 -2.29 -14.20
CA LYS A 56 9.50 -3.21 -14.45
C LYS A 56 8.22 -2.62 -13.87
N GLU A 57 7.17 -2.56 -14.68
CA GLU A 57 5.91 -1.93 -14.30
C GLU A 57 5.29 -2.47 -13.01
N LEU A 58 4.71 -1.56 -12.22
CA LEU A 58 3.91 -1.86 -11.04
C LEU A 58 2.44 -1.66 -11.41
N ASN A 59 1.59 -2.65 -11.14
CA ASN A 59 0.16 -2.51 -11.34
C ASN A 59 -0.41 -1.49 -10.34
N MET A 60 -0.81 -0.32 -10.84
CA MET A 60 -1.37 0.78 -10.04
C MET A 60 -2.90 0.69 -9.88
N SER A 61 -3.57 -0.26 -10.55
CA SER A 61 -5.01 -0.43 -10.51
C SER A 61 -5.42 -1.14 -9.21
N SER A 62 -5.57 -0.39 -8.13
CA SER A 62 -5.77 -0.97 -6.79
C SER A 62 -6.99 -1.86 -6.63
N ASN A 63 -8.00 -1.76 -7.49
CA ASN A 63 -9.16 -2.66 -7.53
C ASN A 63 -8.82 -4.09 -7.99
N THR A 64 -7.65 -4.28 -8.59
CA THR A 64 -7.15 -5.59 -9.05
C THR A 64 -6.13 -6.21 -8.09
N TRP A 65 -5.74 -5.49 -7.03
CA TRP A 65 -4.80 -6.01 -6.04
C TRP A 65 -5.47 -7.09 -5.19
N ASN A 66 -4.82 -8.25 -5.10
CA ASN A 66 -5.26 -9.43 -4.37
C ASN A 66 -4.04 -10.17 -3.78
N GLU A 67 -4.29 -11.30 -3.12
CA GLU A 67 -3.23 -12.12 -2.50
C GLU A 67 -2.21 -12.64 -3.52
N ASP A 68 -2.67 -13.08 -4.70
CA ASP A 68 -1.79 -13.56 -5.79
C ASP A 68 -0.83 -12.46 -6.24
N TYR A 69 -1.34 -11.25 -6.47
CA TYR A 69 -0.50 -10.10 -6.84
C TYR A 69 0.50 -9.75 -5.73
N PHE A 70 0.13 -9.91 -4.46
CA PHE A 70 1.07 -9.74 -3.36
C PHE A 70 2.19 -10.79 -3.38
N VAL A 71 1.89 -12.05 -3.72
CA VAL A 71 2.90 -13.10 -3.90
C VAL A 71 3.83 -12.78 -5.07
N ASP A 72 3.31 -12.28 -6.19
CA ASP A 72 4.13 -11.84 -7.32
C ASP A 72 5.11 -10.72 -6.91
N LEU A 73 4.64 -9.77 -6.10
CA LEU A 73 5.49 -8.72 -5.55
C LEU A 73 6.59 -9.25 -4.63
N GLN A 74 6.35 -10.33 -3.88
CA GLN A 74 7.41 -10.99 -3.11
C GLN A 74 8.51 -11.54 -4.02
N VAL A 75 8.14 -12.16 -5.15
CA VAL A 75 9.09 -12.68 -6.14
C VAL A 75 9.91 -11.54 -6.72
N ASP A 76 9.24 -10.48 -7.16
CA ASP A 76 9.87 -9.30 -7.75
C ASP A 76 10.83 -8.61 -6.78
N LEU A 77 10.44 -8.48 -5.52
CA LEU A 77 11.25 -7.87 -4.47
C LEU A 77 12.51 -8.71 -4.14
N ARG A 78 12.50 -10.02 -4.42
CA ARG A 78 13.72 -10.85 -4.35
C ARG A 78 14.72 -10.49 -5.43
N MET A 79 14.25 -10.17 -6.64
CA MET A 79 15.08 -9.85 -7.80
C MET A 79 15.61 -8.41 -7.77
N ASN A 80 14.78 -7.46 -7.34
CA ASN A 80 15.13 -6.05 -7.24
C ASN A 80 14.53 -5.44 -5.97
N PHE A 81 15.37 -5.25 -4.95
CA PHE A 81 14.98 -4.64 -3.68
C PHE A 81 15.02 -3.11 -3.79
N SER A 82 14.23 -2.54 -4.70
CA SER A 82 14.10 -1.09 -4.83
C SER A 82 13.10 -0.53 -3.82
N LYS A 83 13.24 0.77 -3.54
CA LYS A 83 12.34 1.48 -2.64
C LYS A 83 10.92 1.51 -3.19
N GLU A 84 10.77 1.71 -4.49
CA GLU A 84 9.51 1.76 -5.23
C GLU A 84 8.73 0.46 -5.08
N ARG A 85 9.38 -0.68 -5.33
CA ARG A 85 8.76 -2.01 -5.19
C ARG A 85 8.37 -2.30 -3.74
N TYR A 86 9.25 -1.98 -2.80
CA TYR A 86 8.99 -2.24 -1.39
C TYR A 86 7.80 -1.41 -0.86
N LEU A 87 7.74 -0.12 -1.20
CA LEU A 87 6.62 0.74 -0.81
C LEU A 87 5.32 0.34 -1.50
N HIS A 88 5.37 -0.01 -2.79
CA HIS A 88 4.22 -0.52 -3.52
C HIS A 88 3.67 -1.80 -2.88
N MET A 89 4.55 -2.74 -2.54
CA MET A 89 4.17 -3.96 -1.84
C MET A 89 3.56 -3.68 -0.47
N LEU A 90 4.01 -2.65 0.25
CA LEU A 90 3.44 -2.24 1.53
C LEU A 90 2.03 -1.66 1.37
N GLU A 91 1.78 -0.90 0.31
CA GLU A 91 0.44 -0.38 -0.02
C GLU A 91 -0.54 -1.51 -0.40
N VAL A 92 -0.08 -2.45 -1.24
CA VAL A 92 -0.83 -3.66 -1.59
C VAL A 92 -1.12 -4.48 -0.33
N GLY A 93 -0.11 -4.69 0.52
CA GLY A 93 -0.24 -5.44 1.77
C GLY A 93 -1.30 -4.85 2.70
N LYS A 94 -1.30 -3.51 2.88
CA LYS A 94 -2.34 -2.81 3.65
C LYS A 94 -3.74 -2.96 3.07
N LYS A 95 -3.87 -2.95 1.74
CA LYS A 95 -5.18 -3.12 1.11
C LYS A 95 -5.70 -4.55 1.22
N VAL A 96 -4.83 -5.53 1.00
CA VAL A 96 -5.21 -6.95 0.91
C VAL A 96 -5.38 -7.55 2.31
N TYR A 97 -4.52 -7.19 3.26
CA TYR A 97 -4.46 -7.82 4.59
C TYR A 97 -4.81 -6.87 5.74
N GLY A 98 -4.91 -5.56 5.49
CA GLY A 98 -5.24 -4.60 6.52
C GLY A 98 -6.66 -4.83 7.04
N VAL A 99 -6.79 -5.00 8.35
CA VAL A 99 -8.12 -5.01 8.99
C VAL A 99 -8.68 -3.60 8.87
N SER A 100 -9.76 -3.47 8.10
CA SER A 100 -10.57 -2.25 8.10
C SER A 100 -11.14 -2.05 9.50
N VAL A 101 -10.46 -1.27 10.36
CA VAL A 101 -11.07 -0.67 11.56
C VAL A 101 -11.97 0.49 11.12
N VAL A 102 -12.98 0.19 10.32
CA VAL A 102 -14.15 1.03 10.13
C VAL A 102 -15.33 0.21 10.61
N ALA A 103 -15.87 0.63 11.76
CA ALA A 103 -17.20 0.27 12.20
C ALA A 103 -18.15 0.36 11.00
N SER A 104 -18.81 -0.76 10.70
CA SER A 104 -19.80 -0.86 9.63
C SER A 104 -20.86 0.23 9.74
N PRO A 105 -21.22 0.86 8.62
CA PRO A 105 -22.59 0.96 8.22
C PRO A 105 -22.79 0.00 7.05
N THR A 106 -23.54 -1.07 7.35
CA THR A 106 -24.20 -2.01 6.44
C THR A 106 -24.53 -1.42 5.06
N LEU A 107 -24.29 -2.19 3.98
CA LEU A 107 -25.15 -2.32 2.77
C LEU A 107 -24.50 -3.26 1.71
N PRO A 108 -25.27 -3.95 0.83
CA PRO A 108 -25.83 -5.28 1.07
C PRO A 108 -25.23 -6.39 0.18
N THR A 109 -25.34 -7.62 0.68
CA THR A 109 -25.04 -8.91 0.03
C THR A 109 -25.65 -9.04 -1.37
N GLN A 110 -24.82 -9.33 -2.37
CA GLN A 110 -25.27 -9.73 -3.70
C GLN A 110 -25.85 -11.16 -3.67
N THR A 111 -27.18 -11.21 -3.64
CA THR A 111 -28.11 -12.20 -4.22
C THR A 111 -27.53 -13.55 -4.69
N VAL A 112 -27.71 -14.58 -3.85
CA VAL A 112 -27.93 -15.96 -4.32
C VAL A 112 -29.41 -16.12 -4.67
N ARG A 113 -29.67 -16.57 -5.90
CA ARG A 113 -31.01 -16.84 -6.43
C ARG A 113 -31.60 -18.09 -5.77
N THR A 114 -32.74 -17.94 -5.10
CA THR A 114 -33.74 -19.00 -4.97
C THR A 114 -35.13 -18.39 -4.82
N SER A 115 -36.04 -18.95 -5.60
CA SER A 115 -37.45 -18.63 -5.83
C SER A 115 -38.26 -18.33 -4.56
N THR A 116 -39.24 -17.40 -4.64
CA THR A 116 -40.70 -17.65 -4.43
C THR A 116 -41.47 -16.31 -4.29
N SER A 117 -42.52 -16.15 -5.12
CA SER A 117 -43.74 -15.32 -4.98
C SER A 117 -43.67 -13.79 -4.81
N ASN A 118 -44.22 -13.08 -5.81
CA ASN A 118 -44.47 -11.62 -5.85
C ASN A 118 -45.89 -11.29 -5.36
N GLN A 119 -46.06 -10.25 -4.51
CA GLN A 119 -47.23 -9.34 -4.50
C GLN A 119 -46.87 -7.90 -4.01
N GLN A 120 -46.74 -6.98 -4.98
CA GLN A 120 -47.35 -5.64 -5.18
C GLN A 120 -47.42 -4.49 -4.12
N TYR A 121 -46.97 -3.29 -4.60
CA TYR A 121 -47.32 -1.84 -4.34
C TYR A 121 -47.00 -1.17 -2.97
N MET A 122 -46.50 0.08 -2.83
CA MET A 122 -46.86 1.40 -3.42
C MET A 122 -45.70 2.45 -3.39
N LYS A 123 -45.81 3.51 -4.23
CA LYS A 123 -45.01 4.77 -4.24
C LYS A 123 -45.53 5.81 -3.24
N VAL A 124 -44.65 6.65 -2.65
CA VAL A 124 -44.96 8.04 -2.23
C VAL A 124 -43.73 8.95 -2.38
N ASP A 125 -43.87 10.03 -3.15
CA ASP A 125 -42.96 11.18 -3.25
C ASP A 125 -43.36 12.27 -2.22
N ASN A 126 -42.38 12.98 -1.60
CA ASN A 126 -42.28 14.46 -1.66
C ASN A 126 -41.12 15.09 -0.83
N LYS A 127 -40.30 15.88 -1.55
CA LYS A 127 -39.62 17.17 -1.24
C LYS A 127 -39.33 17.61 0.23
N LYS A 128 -38.06 17.95 0.51
CA LYS A 128 -37.49 19.34 0.52
C LYS A 128 -36.01 19.33 0.96
N LYS A 129 -35.30 20.39 0.55
CA LYS A 129 -33.84 20.57 0.51
C LYS A 129 -33.18 20.79 1.88
N SER A 130 -31.95 20.33 2.04
CA SER A 130 -30.88 21.11 2.68
C SER A 130 -29.55 20.88 1.96
N LYS A 131 -28.81 21.96 1.75
CA LYS A 131 -27.47 21.96 1.17
C LYS A 131 -26.46 21.68 2.26
N ALA A 132 -25.46 20.86 1.93
CA ALA A 132 -24.03 20.97 2.24
C ALA A 132 -23.48 19.58 2.55
N LEU A 133 -22.44 19.15 1.83
CA LEU A 133 -21.07 19.05 2.39
C LEU A 133 -20.15 18.31 1.40
N VAL A 134 -19.15 19.04 0.91
CA VAL A 134 -17.77 18.64 0.60
C VAL A 134 -17.53 17.31 -0.15
N TRP A 135 -17.20 17.45 -1.43
CA TRP A 135 -16.35 16.53 -2.20
C TRP A 135 -15.31 17.42 -2.90
N GLY A 136 -14.00 17.20 -2.85
CA GLY A 136 -13.22 16.17 -2.20
C GLY A 136 -11.78 16.63 -2.11
N ILE A 137 -10.97 15.91 -1.33
CA ILE A 137 -9.51 16.06 -1.38
C ILE A 137 -9.08 15.46 -2.72
N ALA A 138 -9.00 16.31 -3.73
CA ALA A 138 -8.08 16.08 -4.83
C ALA A 138 -6.64 16.22 -4.30
N ALA A 139 -5.73 15.49 -4.93
CA ALA A 139 -4.28 15.56 -4.76
C ALA A 139 -3.66 14.69 -3.66
N LEU A 140 -3.61 13.37 -3.90
CA LEU A 140 -2.40 12.58 -3.62
C LEU A 140 -1.90 11.79 -4.85
N GLY A 141 -2.50 12.01 -6.03
CA GLY A 141 -2.05 11.39 -7.29
C GLY A 141 -1.03 12.20 -8.09
N ALA A 142 -0.62 13.39 -7.61
CA ALA A 142 0.16 14.35 -8.42
C ALA A 142 1.56 14.68 -7.89
N PHE A 143 2.09 13.98 -6.88
CA PHE A 143 3.41 14.33 -6.32
C PHE A 143 4.58 13.50 -6.85
N ILE A 144 4.33 12.34 -7.48
CA ILE A 144 5.42 11.49 -7.98
C ILE A 144 6.01 12.01 -9.30
N LEU A 145 5.24 12.70 -10.14
CA LEU A 145 5.76 13.29 -11.38
C LEU A 145 6.58 14.59 -11.17
N GLY A 146 6.34 15.32 -10.08
CA GLY A 146 7.01 16.60 -9.83
C GLY A 146 8.49 16.48 -9.43
N ILE A 147 8.85 15.42 -8.71
CA ILE A 147 10.24 15.25 -8.21
C ILE A 147 11.21 14.89 -9.35
N VAL A 148 10.73 14.20 -10.40
CA VAL A 148 11.59 13.79 -11.52
C VAL A 148 11.98 14.99 -12.40
N LEU A 149 11.08 15.97 -12.62
CA LEU A 149 11.35 17.12 -13.49
C LEU A 149 12.34 18.13 -12.89
N ILE A 150 12.35 18.32 -11.56
CA ILE A 150 13.27 19.29 -10.91
C ILE A 150 14.74 18.86 -11.09
N LYS A 151 15.02 17.55 -11.13
CA LYS A 151 16.39 17.06 -11.35
C LYS A 151 16.91 17.29 -12.78
N MET A 152 16.05 17.34 -13.80
CA MET A 152 16.49 17.54 -15.19
C MET A 152 16.80 19.01 -15.53
N ILE A 153 16.17 19.99 -14.86
CA ILE A 153 16.44 21.41 -15.12
C ILE A 153 17.79 21.84 -14.54
N LYS A 154 18.21 21.29 -13.39
CA LYS A 154 19.45 21.72 -12.71
C LYS A 154 20.73 21.11 -13.28
N THR A 155 20.63 20.08 -14.14
CA THR A 155 21.81 19.44 -14.74
C THR A 155 22.17 20.03 -16.12
N ASN A 156 21.36 20.95 -16.63
CA ASN A 156 21.55 21.58 -17.95
C ASN A 156 21.72 23.11 -17.89
N SER A 157 22.19 23.64 -16.76
CA SER A 157 22.64 25.04 -16.61
C SER A 157 23.99 25.10 -15.93
#